data_AF-A0A2H9RNG4-F1
#
_entry.id   AF-A0A2H9RNG4-F1
#
_cell.length_a   1.000
_cell.length_b   1.000
_cell.length_c   1.000
_cell.angle_alpha   90.00
_cell.angle_beta   90.00
_cell.angle_gamma   90.00
#
_symmetry.space_group_name_H-M   'P 1'
#
loop_
_entity.id
_entity.type
_entity.pdbx_description
1 polymer ?
#
loop_
_entity_poly.entity_id
_entity_poly.type
_entity_poly.pdbx_seq_one_letter_code
_entity_poly.pdbx_strand_id
1 'polypeptide(L)'
;YSISINDEDAWFDVYFIHSQKQFENYLNSDTLHYYISEGCSAHNHQSFSGVCNDVGYDSGLLIILPDNLNQSLTKIRVNLHEIE
;
A
#
# COMPACT_ATOMS: atom_id res chain seq x y z
N TYR A 1 7.94 -7.18 1.95
CA TYR A 1 6.68 -6.92 2.68
C TYR A 1 5.61 -7.91 2.25
N SER A 2 4.65 -8.19 3.13
CA SER A 2 3.45 -8.95 2.78
C SER A 2 2.19 -8.31 3.34
N ILE A 3 1.09 -8.45 2.60
CA ILE A 3 -0.21 -7.89 2.95
C ILE A 3 -1.26 -8.94 2.66
N SER A 4 -2.25 -9.07 3.55
CA SER A 4 -3.42 -9.92 3.32
C SER A 4 -4.67 -9.29 3.91
N ILE A 5 -5.81 -9.53 3.25
CA ILE A 5 -7.15 -9.22 3.73
C ILE A 5 -7.85 -10.53 4.13
N ASN A 6 -8.66 -10.48 5.19
CA ASN A 6 -9.42 -11.64 5.65
C ASN A 6 -10.76 -11.84 4.93
N ASP A 7 -11.03 -11.05 3.89
CA ASP A 7 -12.30 -11.03 3.17
C ASP A 7 -12.11 -11.59 1.75
N GLU A 8 -12.78 -12.71 1.49
CA GLU A 8 -12.67 -13.48 0.24
C GLU A 8 -13.39 -12.82 -0.94
N ASP A 9 -14.19 -11.79 -0.69
CA ASP A 9 -14.88 -11.01 -1.73
C ASP A 9 -14.28 -9.61 -1.93
N ALA A 10 -13.29 -9.23 -1.12
CA ALA A 10 -12.63 -7.94 -1.21
C ALA A 10 -11.20 -8.07 -1.75
N TRP A 11 -10.66 -6.95 -2.20
CA TRP A 11 -9.29 -6.83 -2.68
C TRP A 11 -8.67 -5.55 -2.13
N PHE A 12 -7.36 -5.43 -2.25
CA PHE A 12 -6.65 -4.19 -2.00
C PHE A 12 -5.72 -3.85 -3.15
N ASP A 13 -5.48 -2.55 -3.29
CA ASP A 13 -4.34 -2.01 -3.99
C ASP A 13 -3.33 -1.51 -2.96
N VAL A 14 -2.05 -1.60 -3.28
CA VAL A 14 -0.97 -1.12 -2.42
C VAL A 14 0.09 -0.38 -3.21
N TYR A 15 0.63 0.68 -2.61
CA TYR A 15 1.71 1.49 -3.14
C TYR A 15 2.68 1.86 -2.03
N PHE A 16 3.98 1.67 -2.27
CA PHE A 16 4.99 2.45 -1.55
C PHE A 16 4.98 3.88 -2.06
N ILE A 17 4.95 4.85 -1.15
CA ILE A 17 4.89 6.28 -1.44
C ILE A 17 5.93 7.05 -0.64
N HIS A 18 6.40 8.18 -1.15
CA HIS A 18 7.17 9.16 -0.37
C HIS A 18 6.22 9.90 0.57
N SER A 19 5.97 9.36 1.77
CA SER A 19 4.87 9.78 2.65
C SER A 19 4.89 11.27 3.00
N GLN A 20 6.06 11.82 3.32
CA GLN A 20 6.21 13.25 3.61
C GLN A 20 5.85 14.11 2.40
N LYS A 21 6.38 13.78 1.22
CA LYS A 21 6.05 14.48 -0.03
C LYS A 21 4.57 14.35 -0.38
N GLN A 22 3.93 13.20 -0.10
CA GLN A 22 2.51 13.02 -0.39
C GLN A 22 1.61 13.86 0.53
N PHE A 23 2.02 14.10 1.78
CA PHE A 23 1.34 15.04 2.65
C PHE A 23 1.40 16.48 2.09
N GLU A 24 2.57 16.92 1.64
CA GLU A 24 2.74 18.23 0.99
C GLU A 24 1.90 18.34 -0.29
N ASN A 25 1.91 17.30 -1.13
CA ASN A 25 1.11 17.26 -2.35
C ASN A 25 -0.40 17.36 -2.07
N TYR A 26 -0.89 16.67 -1.03
CA TYR A 26 -2.28 16.78 -0.61
C TYR A 26 -2.67 18.21 -0.26
N LEU A 27 -1.82 18.94 0.46
CA LEU A 27 -2.06 20.35 0.82
C LEU A 27 -2.07 21.27 -0.40
N ASN A 28 -1.29 20.94 -1.43
CA ASN A 28 -1.16 21.73 -2.66
C ASN A 28 -2.08 21.27 -3.81
N SER A 29 -2.94 20.27 -3.59
CA SER A 29 -3.78 19.65 -4.63
C SER A 29 -2.99 19.07 -5.81
N ASP A 30 -1.78 18.57 -5.54
CA ASP A 30 -0.92 17.92 -6.51
C ASP A 30 -1.24 16.43 -6.67
N THR A 31 -0.65 15.81 -7.70
CA THR A 31 -0.84 14.38 -8.00
C THR A 31 -0.10 13.48 -7.01
N LEU A 32 -0.63 12.27 -6.80
CA LEU A 32 0.02 11.22 -6.02
C LEU A 32 1.29 10.73 -6.76
N HIS A 33 2.41 10.65 -6.05
CA HIS A 33 3.62 9.96 -6.50
C HIS A 33 3.90 8.73 -5.65
N TYR A 34 4.21 7.64 -6.32
CA TYR A 34 4.56 6.36 -5.72
C TYR A 34 5.82 5.79 -6.39
N TYR A 35 6.42 4.81 -5.75
CA TYR A 35 7.56 4.08 -6.27
C TYR A 35 7.14 3.21 -7.47
N ILE A 36 7.67 3.51 -8.66
CA ILE A 36 7.32 2.81 -9.91
C ILE A 36 8.11 1.52 -10.17
N SER A 37 9.10 1.23 -9.33
CA SER A 37 9.94 0.04 -9.44
C SER A 37 9.09 -1.23 -9.23
N GLU A 38 9.53 -2.33 -9.85
CA GLU A 38 8.86 -3.62 -9.69
C GLU A 38 8.75 -4.00 -8.21
N GLY A 39 7.60 -4.53 -7.82
CA GLY A 39 7.32 -4.95 -6.44
C GLY A 39 6.93 -3.82 -5.49
N CYS A 40 6.99 -2.55 -5.90
CA CYS A 40 6.60 -1.41 -5.06
C CYS A 40 5.11 -1.07 -5.09
N SER A 41 4.36 -1.70 -5.99
CA SER A 41 2.89 -1.62 -6.02
C SER A 41 2.28 -2.96 -6.42
N ALA A 42 1.07 -3.22 -5.96
CA ALA A 42 0.26 -4.37 -6.40
C ALA A 42 -1.22 -3.97 -6.44
N HIS A 43 -1.98 -4.52 -7.37
CA HIS A 43 -3.38 -4.15 -7.59
C HIS A 43 -4.29 -5.38 -7.58
N ASN A 44 -5.49 -5.21 -7.03
CA ASN A 44 -6.54 -6.23 -7.01
C ASN A 44 -6.08 -7.57 -6.39
N HIS A 45 -5.41 -7.50 -5.23
CA HIS A 45 -4.94 -8.67 -4.50
C HIS A 45 -5.70 -8.90 -3.19
N GLN A 46 -5.86 -10.16 -2.83
CA GLN A 46 -6.29 -10.59 -1.49
C GLN A 46 -5.12 -10.90 -0.57
N SER A 47 -4.03 -11.36 -1.17
CA SER A 47 -2.76 -11.60 -0.50
C SER A 47 -1.65 -11.27 -1.49
N PHE A 48 -0.66 -10.54 -1.01
CA PHE A 48 0.51 -10.15 -1.79
C PHE A 48 1.77 -10.28 -0.91
N SER A 49 2.87 -10.69 -1.53
CA SER A 49 4.20 -10.65 -0.93
C SER A 49 5.20 -10.23 -2.00
N GLY A 50 6.01 -9.23 -1.69
CA GLY A 50 6.98 -8.69 -2.62
C GLY A 50 8.11 -7.96 -1.91
N VAL A 51 9.08 -7.51 -2.70
CA VAL A 51 10.20 -6.68 -2.26
C VAL A 51 10.14 -5.40 -3.07
N CYS A 52 10.25 -4.25 -2.40
CA CYS A 52 10.40 -2.95 -3.03
C CYS A 52 11.78 -2.44 -2.63
N ASN A 53 12.64 -2.23 -3.62
CA ASN A 53 14.01 -1.78 -3.39
C ASN A 53 14.06 -0.25 -3.29
N ASP A 54 15.12 0.25 -2.65
CA ASP A 54 15.44 1.68 -2.58
C ASP A 54 14.34 2.55 -1.93
N VAL A 55 13.58 1.96 -1.01
CA VAL A 55 12.57 2.68 -0.20
C VAL A 55 13.29 3.56 0.82
N GLY A 56 13.03 4.87 0.79
CA GLY A 56 13.63 5.84 1.70
C GLY A 56 12.93 5.86 3.06
N TYR A 57 13.64 6.31 4.09
CA TYR A 57 13.11 6.43 5.46
C TYR A 57 11.90 7.38 5.60
N ASP A 58 11.68 8.27 4.63
CA ASP A 58 10.54 9.18 4.54
C ASP A 58 9.33 8.56 3.82
N SER A 59 9.38 7.25 3.55
CA SER A 59 8.35 6.53 2.81
C SER A 59 7.28 5.91 3.70
N GLY A 60 6.15 5.59 3.09
CA GLY A 60 5.05 4.90 3.73
C GLY A 60 4.37 3.93 2.78
N LEU A 61 3.51 3.10 3.35
CA LEU A 61 2.70 2.15 2.62
C LEU A 61 1.26 2.67 2.54
N LEU A 62 0.78 2.96 1.34
CA LEU A 62 -0.61 3.31 1.07
C LEU A 62 -1.36 2.05 0.67
N ILE A 63 -2.40 1.69 1.43
CA ILE A 63 -3.28 0.56 1.14
C ILE A 63 -4.67 1.12 0.84
N ILE A 64 -5.22 0.78 -0.32
CA ILE A 64 -6.53 1.23 -0.78
C ILE A 64 -7.47 0.02 -0.78
N LEU A 65 -8.64 0.20 -0.17
CA LEU A 65 -9.70 -0.79 -0.09
C LEU A 65 -10.94 -0.29 -0.85
N PRO A 66 -11.78 -1.17 -1.38
CA PRO A 66 -13.07 -0.78 -1.93
C PRO A 66 -13.96 -0.16 -0.84
N ASP A 67 -14.76 0.82 -1.22
CA ASP A 67 -15.70 1.51 -0.31
C ASP A 67 -16.75 0.55 0.28
N ASN A 68 -17.14 -0.45 -0.51
CA ASN A 68 -18.13 -1.44 -0.11
C ASN A 68 -17.43 -2.75 0.25
N LEU A 69 -17.51 -3.11 1.53
CA LEU A 69 -16.99 -4.36 2.07
C LEU A 69 -18.17 -5.22 2.52
N ASN A 70 -18.10 -6.53 2.26
CA ASN A 70 -19.19 -7.45 2.60
C ASN A 70 -19.24 -7.74 4.10
N GLN A 71 -18.09 -7.65 4.78
CA GLN A 71 -17.98 -7.92 6.20
C GLN A 71 -18.15 -6.65 7.03
N SER A 72 -18.77 -6.79 8.20
CA SER A 72 -18.86 -5.73 9.21
C SER A 72 -17.50 -5.38 9.83
N LEU A 73 -16.52 -6.28 9.73
CA LEU A 73 -15.16 -6.09 10.18
C LEU A 73 -14.16 -6.68 9.18
N THR A 74 -13.48 -5.81 8.47
CA THR A 74 -12.36 -6.17 7.59
C THR A 74 -11.03 -6.01 8.34
N LYS A 75 -10.19 -7.03 8.27
CA LYS A 75 -8.86 -7.08 8.86
C LYS A 75 -7.81 -7.12 7.77
N ILE A 76 -6.95 -6.12 7.76
CA ILE A 76 -5.72 -6.10 6.96
C ILE A 76 -4.57 -6.50 7.87
N ARG A 77 -3.77 -7.46 7.42
CA ARG A 77 -2.49 -7.83 8.06
C ARG A 77 -1.36 -7.35 7.18
N VAL A 78 -0.46 -6.56 7.74
CA VAL A 78 0.74 -6.04 7.07
C VAL A 78 1.96 -6.57 7.81
N ASN A 79 2.92 -7.14 7.08
CA ASN A 79 4.24 -7.47 7.59
C ASN A 79 5.28 -6.69 6.77
N LEU A 80 5.96 -5.76 7.43
CA LEU A 80 7.10 -5.04 6.88
C LEU A 80 8.37 -5.69 7.39
N HIS A 81 9.31 -5.94 6.48
CA HIS A 81 10.63 -6.44 6.80
C HIS A 81 11.62 -5.67 5.93
N GLU A 82 12.58 -5.03 6.58
CA GLU A 82 13.69 -4.33 5.96
C GLU A 82 14.86 -5.30 5.87
N ILE A 83 15.50 -5.33 4.70
CA ILE A 83 16.73 -6.10 4.47
C ILE A 83 17.85 -5.06 4.41
N GLU A 84 18.73 -5.09 5.41
CA GLU A 84 19.97 -4.30 5.44
C GLU A 84 21.09 -4.94 4.63
#